data_AF-M1D9N0-F1
#
_entry.id   AF-M1D9N0-F1
#
_cell.length_a   1.000
_cell.length_b   1.000
_cell.length_c   1.000
_cell.angle_alpha   90.00
_cell.angle_beta   90.00
_cell.angle_gamma   90.00
#
_symmetry.space_group_name_H-M   'P 1'
#
loop_
_entity.id
_entity.type
_entity.pdbx_description
1 polymer ?
#
loop_
_entity_poly.entity_id
_entity_poly.type
_entity_poly.pdbx_seq_one_letter_code
_entity_poly.pdbx_strand_id
1 'polypeptide(L)'
;CRTSSDFKICVDSLRADPKSSSADKKGLVHILLQQCLSKTKSIYNEVVSLLEQAKESVLKECLQICKENYDGSIDDATTSIENFDANKFHEARNSISAIVSGPVTCEDTFNEPPLENFQ
;
A
#
# COMPACT_ATOMS: atom_id res chain seq x y z
N CYS A 1 -7.74 -11.95 -11.95
CA CYS A 1 -8.20 -12.61 -10.71
C CYS A 1 -7.95 -14.11 -10.67
N ARG A 2 -8.19 -14.92 -11.73
CA ARG A 2 -7.84 -16.36 -11.65
C ARG A 2 -6.35 -16.64 -11.42
N THR A 3 -5.49 -15.68 -11.74
CA THR A 3 -4.04 -15.74 -11.58
C THR A 3 -3.53 -14.87 -10.43
N SER A 4 -4.40 -14.30 -9.59
CA SER A 4 -3.96 -13.57 -8.39
C SER A 4 -3.78 -14.54 -7.22
N SER A 5 -2.95 -14.14 -6.25
CA SER A 5 -2.78 -14.86 -4.99
C SER A 5 -4.08 -14.94 -4.18
N ASP A 6 -4.93 -13.91 -4.29
CA ASP A 6 -6.28 -13.90 -3.72
C ASP A 6 -7.31 -13.56 -4.79
N PHE A 7 -8.18 -14.52 -5.10
CA PHE A 7 -9.24 -14.35 -6.09
C PHE A 7 -10.34 -13.40 -5.61
N LYS A 8 -10.74 -13.52 -4.34
CA LYS A 8 -11.86 -12.77 -3.77
C LYS A 8 -11.49 -11.29 -3.66
N ILE A 9 -10.32 -10.98 -3.10
CA ILE A 9 -9.83 -9.59 -2.99
C ILE A 9 -9.72 -8.96 -4.37
N CYS A 10 -9.19 -9.67 -5.38
CA CYS A 10 -9.10 -9.16 -6.74
C CYS A 10 -10.47 -8.81 -7.33
N VAL A 11 -11.46 -9.70 -7.17
CA VAL A 11 -12.82 -9.46 -7.70
C VAL A 11 -13.51 -8.32 -6.96
N ASP A 12 -13.43 -8.29 -5.63
CA ASP A 12 -14.07 -7.27 -4.81
C ASP A 12 -13.44 -5.90 -5.05
N SER A 13 -12.12 -5.82 -5.19
CA SER A 13 -11.41 -4.59 -5.55
C SER A 13 -11.92 -4.08 -6.90
N LEU A 14 -11.84 -4.89 -7.97
CA LEU A 14 -12.35 -4.45 -9.29
C LEU A 14 -13.81 -4.00 -9.24
N ARG A 15 -14.68 -4.72 -8.54
CA ARG A 15 -16.11 -4.38 -8.45
C ARG A 15 -16.40 -3.11 -7.66
N ALA A 16 -15.47 -2.63 -6.84
CA ALA A 16 -15.62 -1.36 -6.16
C ALA A 16 -15.61 -0.16 -7.13
N ASP A 17 -15.08 -0.32 -8.36
CA ASP A 17 -15.22 0.67 -9.42
C ASP A 17 -16.24 0.17 -10.48
N PRO A 18 -17.37 0.87 -10.69
CA PRO A 18 -18.37 0.47 -11.68
C PRO A 18 -17.83 0.44 -13.12
N LYS A 19 -16.76 1.19 -13.43
CA LYS A 19 -16.11 1.21 -14.76
C LYS A 19 -15.44 -0.12 -15.11
N SER A 20 -15.16 -0.98 -14.12
CA SER A 20 -14.58 -2.31 -14.34
C SER A 20 -15.43 -3.21 -15.24
N SER A 21 -16.73 -2.99 -15.29
CA SER A 21 -17.64 -3.80 -16.12
C SER A 21 -17.40 -3.65 -17.64
N SER A 22 -16.89 -2.49 -18.08
CA SER A 22 -16.63 -2.17 -19.48
C SER A 22 -15.15 -1.96 -19.81
N ALA A 23 -14.27 -2.05 -18.82
CA ALA A 23 -12.84 -1.82 -19.00
C ALA A 23 -12.16 -3.00 -19.73
N ASP A 24 -11.18 -2.68 -20.59
CA ASP A 24 -10.26 -3.68 -21.12
C ASP A 24 -9.23 -4.10 -20.06
N LYS A 25 -8.31 -5.00 -20.41
CA LYS A 25 -7.27 -5.47 -19.47
C LYS A 25 -6.42 -4.32 -18.92
N LYS A 26 -6.11 -3.32 -19.75
CA LYS A 26 -5.28 -2.18 -19.34
C LYS A 26 -6.05 -1.31 -18.34
N GLY A 27 -7.32 -1.01 -18.64
CA GLY A 27 -8.22 -0.28 -17.75
C GLY A 27 -8.45 -0.99 -16.42
N LEU A 28 -8.60 -2.32 -16.41
CA LEU A 28 -8.74 -3.08 -15.16
C LEU A 28 -7.49 -3.00 -14.27
N VAL A 29 -6.29 -3.03 -14.87
CA VAL A 29 -5.04 -2.87 -14.11
C VAL A 29 -4.93 -1.44 -13.56
N HIS A 30 -5.27 -0.43 -14.36
CA HIS A 30 -5.28 0.96 -13.91
C HIS A 30 -6.23 1.18 -12.73
N ILE A 31 -7.44 0.61 -12.80
CA ILE A 31 -8.42 0.64 -11.70
C ILE A 31 -7.82 0.04 -10.42
N LEU A 32 -7.19 -1.13 -10.50
CA LEU A 32 -6.55 -1.76 -9.35
C LEU A 32 -5.43 -0.90 -8.76
N LEU A 33 -4.60 -0.28 -9.61
CA LEU A 33 -3.53 0.62 -9.16
C LEU A 33 -4.09 1.85 -8.44
N GLN A 34 -5.15 2.46 -8.97
CA GLN A 34 -5.82 3.61 -8.34
C GLN A 34 -6.44 3.23 -6.99
N GLN A 35 -7.07 2.05 -6.91
CA GLN A 35 -7.62 1.53 -5.66
C GLN A 35 -6.53 1.23 -4.63
N CYS A 36 -5.40 0.67 -5.07
CA CYS A 36 -4.23 0.45 -4.23
C CYS A 36 -3.73 1.78 -3.66
N LEU A 37 -3.47 2.79 -4.50
CA LEU A 37 -3.07 4.12 -4.07
C LEU A 37 -4.06 4.74 -3.08
N SER A 38 -5.36 4.66 -3.37
CA SER A 38 -6.41 5.19 -2.49
C SER A 38 -6.42 4.48 -1.14
N LYS A 39 -6.23 3.16 -1.10
CA LYS A 39 -6.21 2.39 0.13
C LYS A 39 -4.95 2.68 0.95
N THR A 40 -3.78 2.76 0.31
CA THR A 40 -2.51 3.15 0.94
C THR A 40 -2.61 4.53 1.58
N LYS A 41 -3.17 5.52 0.87
CA LYS A 41 -3.43 6.87 1.41
C LYS A 41 -4.39 6.87 2.59
N SER A 42 -5.45 6.05 2.52
CA SER A 42 -6.40 5.91 3.64
C SER A 42 -5.72 5.36 4.89
N ILE A 43 -4.88 4.34 4.75
CA ILE A 43 -4.18 3.73 5.88
C ILE A 43 -3.12 4.71 6.43
N TYR A 44 -2.38 5.40 5.56
CA TYR A 44 -1.46 6.46 5.99
C TYR A 44 -2.15 7.49 6.89
N ASN A 45 -3.31 8.00 6.49
CA ASN A 45 -4.06 8.98 7.28
C ASN A 45 -4.53 8.38 8.63
N GLU A 46 -4.91 7.11 8.64
CA GLU A 46 -5.25 6.40 9.87
C GLU A 46 -4.04 6.27 10.81
N VAL A 47 -2.87 5.90 10.28
CA VAL A 47 -1.60 5.84 11.03
C VAL A 47 -1.23 7.21 11.60
N VAL A 48 -1.35 8.28 10.82
CA VAL A 48 -1.12 9.66 11.30
C VAL A 48 -2.06 10.00 12.45
N SER A 49 -3.35 9.71 12.31
CA SER A 49 -4.35 9.94 13.36
C SER A 49 -4.06 9.14 14.64
N LEU A 50 -3.63 7.88 14.50
CA LEU A 50 -3.24 7.04 15.63
C LEU A 50 -1.97 7.57 16.31
N LEU A 51 -0.99 8.02 15.53
CA LEU A 51 0.27 8.58 16.04
C LEU A 51 0.04 9.83 16.88
N GLU A 52 -0.87 10.71 16.46
CA GLU A 52 -1.26 11.92 17.21
C GLU A 52 -1.89 11.59 18.58
N GLN A 53 -2.58 10.45 18.67
CA GLN A 53 -3.28 10.01 19.88
C GLN A 53 -2.42 9.12 20.79
N ALA A 54 -1.35 8.54 20.27
CA ALA A 54 -0.49 7.61 21.00
C ALA A 54 0.19 8.30 22.19
N LYS A 55 0.24 7.60 23.33
CA LYS A 55 0.89 8.08 24.56
C LYS A 55 2.15 7.29 24.90
N GLU A 56 2.10 5.98 24.66
CA GLU A 56 3.20 5.06 24.92
C GLU A 56 4.33 5.28 23.89
N SER A 57 5.58 5.32 24.36
CA SER A 57 6.74 5.60 23.50
C SER A 57 6.94 4.54 22.43
N VAL A 58 6.82 3.26 22.81
CA VAL A 58 6.94 2.13 21.87
C VAL A 58 5.87 2.21 20.79
N LEU A 59 4.62 2.48 21.17
CA LEU A 59 3.53 2.65 20.19
C LEU A 59 3.79 3.81 19.22
N LYS A 60 4.33 4.94 19.71
CA LYS A 60 4.70 6.07 18.84
C LYS A 60 5.79 5.70 17.85
N GLU A 61 6.80 4.95 18.29
CA GLU A 61 7.90 4.50 17.44
C GLU A 61 7.39 3.57 16.32
N CYS A 62 6.59 2.55 16.67
CA CYS A 62 5.98 1.67 15.69
C CYS A 62 5.11 2.44 14.67
N LEU A 63 4.26 3.35 15.14
CA LEU A 63 3.40 4.17 14.27
C LEU A 63 4.21 5.14 13.39
N GLN A 64 5.34 5.65 13.87
CA GLN A 64 6.24 6.49 13.07
C GLN A 64 6.89 5.68 11.94
N ILE A 65 7.37 4.47 12.22
CA ILE A 65 7.91 3.54 11.21
C ILE A 65 6.83 3.21 10.18
N CYS A 66 5.62 2.91 10.62
CA CYS A 66 4.47 2.69 9.74
C CYS A 66 4.21 3.91 8.85
N LYS A 67 4.19 5.11 9.42
CA LYS A 67 3.94 6.35 8.68
C LYS A 67 4.95 6.50 7.55
N GLU A 68 6.24 6.33 7.82
CA GLU A 68 7.31 6.46 6.83
C GLU A 68 7.21 5.40 5.72
N ASN A 69 6.92 4.16 6.08
CA ASN A 69 6.76 3.06 5.13
C ASN A 69 5.52 3.21 4.24
N TYR A 70 4.41 3.72 4.79
CA TYR A 70 3.22 4.03 3.99
C TYR A 70 3.43 5.28 3.11
N ASP A 71 4.20 6.27 3.55
CA ASP A 71 4.59 7.43 2.74
C ASP A 71 5.36 6.97 1.49
N GLY A 72 6.40 6.15 1.67
CA GLY A 72 7.13 5.54 0.55
C GLY A 72 6.25 4.66 -0.34
N SER A 73 5.31 3.92 0.24
CA SER A 73 4.35 3.12 -0.54
C SER A 73 3.38 3.97 -1.37
N ILE A 74 3.08 5.20 -0.94
CA ILE A 74 2.28 6.16 -1.72
C ILE A 74 3.08 6.64 -2.93
N ASP A 75 4.36 6.93 -2.74
CA ASP A 75 5.28 7.34 -3.81
C ASP A 75 5.46 6.20 -4.84
N ASP A 76 5.64 4.97 -4.37
CA ASP A 76 5.74 3.79 -5.24
C ASP A 76 4.44 3.52 -6.00
N ALA A 77 3.28 3.66 -5.35
CA ALA A 77 1.98 3.52 -6.00
C ALA A 77 1.77 4.59 -7.09
N THR A 78 2.16 5.83 -6.80
CA THR A 78 2.09 6.94 -7.77
C THR A 78 3.02 6.68 -8.96
N THR A 79 4.26 6.32 -8.68
CA THR A 79 5.27 5.96 -9.69
C THR A 79 4.84 4.76 -10.54
N SER A 80 4.18 3.77 -9.94
CA SER A 80 3.65 2.60 -10.65
C SER A 80 2.60 3.02 -11.67
N ILE A 81 1.68 3.90 -11.29
CA ILE A 81 0.64 4.45 -12.19
C ILE A 81 1.29 5.21 -13.35
N GLU A 82 2.25 6.10 -13.06
CA GLU A 82 2.95 6.88 -14.09
C GLU A 82 3.70 5.99 -15.09
N ASN A 83 4.42 4.98 -14.60
CA ASN A 83 5.11 4.01 -15.45
C ASN A 83 4.11 3.17 -16.26
N PHE A 84 2.99 2.77 -15.66
CA PHE A 84 1.96 2.00 -16.36
C PHE A 84 1.30 2.80 -17.49
N ASP A 85 1.00 4.08 -17.24
CA ASP A 85 0.43 5.01 -18.22
C ASP A 85 1.42 5.25 -19.38
N ALA A 86 2.73 5.30 -19.07
CA ALA A 86 3.81 5.37 -20.05
C ALA A 86 4.13 4.03 -20.77
N ASN A 87 3.37 2.95 -20.49
CA ASN A 87 3.60 1.59 -20.98
C ASN A 87 4.94 0.95 -20.55
N LYS A 88 5.56 1.47 -19.49
CA LYS A 88 6.77 0.92 -18.84
C LYS A 88 6.37 -0.17 -17.83
N PHE A 89 5.86 -1.29 -18.36
CA PHE A 89 5.21 -2.31 -17.52
C PHE A 89 6.16 -3.05 -16.58
N HIS A 90 7.45 -3.16 -16.93
CA HIS A 90 8.44 -3.78 -16.05
C HIS A 90 8.70 -2.90 -14.82
N GLU A 91 8.88 -1.61 -15.04
CA GLU A 91 9.09 -0.59 -14.02
C GLU A 91 7.84 -0.43 -13.14
N ALA A 92 6.65 -0.39 -13.75
CA ALA A 92 5.39 -0.36 -13.01
C ALA A 92 5.26 -1.58 -12.08
N ARG A 93 5.64 -2.77 -12.55
CA ARG A 93 5.65 -3.99 -11.74
C ARG A 93 6.66 -3.93 -10.60
N ASN A 94 7.85 -3.40 -10.84
CA ASN A 94 8.87 -3.24 -9.79
C ASN A 94 8.36 -2.31 -8.69
N SER A 95 7.72 -1.19 -9.05
CA SER A 95 7.06 -0.31 -8.09
C SER A 95 5.93 -1.02 -7.32
N ILE A 96 5.10 -1.85 -7.98
CA ILE A 96 4.07 -2.64 -7.27
C ILE A 96 4.69 -3.55 -6.21
N SER A 97 5.82 -4.19 -6.50
CA SER A 97 6.52 -5.03 -5.52
C SER A 97 7.04 -4.23 -4.33
N ALA A 98 7.47 -2.98 -4.55
CA ALA A 98 7.92 -2.08 -3.48
C ALA A 98 6.75 -1.61 -2.58
N ILE A 99 5.56 -1.35 -3.13
CA ILE A 99 4.37 -1.01 -2.33
C ILE A 99 4.09 -2.05 -1.23
N VAL A 100 4.33 -3.34 -1.52
CA VAL A 100 4.04 -4.43 -0.57
C VAL A 100 4.98 -4.42 0.64
N SER A 101 6.20 -3.88 0.52
CA SER A 101 7.11 -3.85 1.68
C SER A 101 6.64 -2.90 2.77
N GLY A 102 5.95 -1.81 2.43
CA GLY A 102 5.50 -0.84 3.44
C GLY A 102 4.54 -1.44 4.49
N PRO A 103 3.43 -2.07 4.08
CA PRO A 103 2.53 -2.75 5.01
C PRO A 103 3.20 -3.88 5.79
N VAL A 104 4.10 -4.65 5.15
CA VAL A 104 4.82 -5.75 5.81
C VAL A 104 5.73 -5.21 6.90
N THR A 105 6.58 -4.23 6.60
CA THR A 105 7.48 -3.61 7.58
C THR A 105 6.71 -2.90 8.70
N CYS A 106 5.58 -2.28 8.38
CA CYS A 106 4.69 -1.73 9.40
C CYS A 106 4.11 -2.80 10.33
N GLU A 107 3.69 -3.96 9.81
CA GLU A 107 3.20 -5.04 10.67
C GLU A 107 4.33 -5.65 11.51
N ASP A 108 5.51 -5.83 10.92
CA ASP A 108 6.68 -6.41 11.59
C ASP A 108 7.12 -5.57 12.80
N THR A 109 7.05 -4.23 12.75
CA THR A 109 7.43 -3.38 13.90
C THR A 109 6.58 -3.61 15.15
N PHE A 110 5.35 -4.12 15.02
CA PHE A 110 4.50 -4.47 16.16
C PHE A 110 4.74 -5.89 16.69
N ASN A 111 5.42 -6.73 15.92
CA ASN A 111 5.72 -8.11 16.25
C ASN A 111 7.17 -8.31 16.73
N GLU A 112 8.04 -7.33 16.48
CA GLU A 112 9.39 -7.30 17.00
C GLU A 112 9.40 -6.92 18.49
N PRO A 113 10.30 -7.50 19.31
CA PRO A 113 10.50 -7.04 20.67
C PRO A 113 10.91 -5.56 20.65
N PRO A 114 10.51 -4.76 21.66
CA PRO A 114 10.96 -3.37 21.77
C PRO A 114 12.48 -3.35 21.67
N LEU A 115 13.03 -2.44 20.85
CA LEU A 115 14.47 -2.23 20.81
C LEU A 115 14.92 -1.87 22.23
N GLU A 116 15.45 -2.85 22.97
CA GLU A 116 16.11 -2.59 24.24
C GLU A 116 17.29 -1.68 23.91
N ASN A 117 17.16 -0.41 24.34
CA ASN A 117 18.20 0.58 24.19
C ASN A 117 19.55 0.00 24.62
N PHE A 118 20.47 -0.18 23.66
CA PHE A 118 21.89 -0.29 23.97
C PHE A 118 22.38 1.11 24.38
N GLN A 119 22.00 1.57 25.58
CA GLN A 119 22.63 2.69 26.29
C GLN A 119 22.64 2.45 27.79
#